data_AF-A0A6G0YZ48-F1
#
_entry.id   AF-A0A6G0YZ48-F1
#
_cell.length_a   1.000
_cell.length_b   1.000
_cell.length_c   1.000
_cell.angle_alpha   90.00
_cell.angle_beta   90.00
_cell.angle_gamma   90.00
#
_symmetry.space_group_name_H-M   'P 1'
#
loop_
_entity.id
_entity.type
_entity.pdbx_description
1 polymer ?
#
loop_
_entity_poly.entity_id
_entity_poly.type
_entity_poly.pdbx_seq_one_letter_code
_entity_poly.pdbx_strand_id
1 'polypeptide(L)'
;MATFFLKEYQKYPCLWDKCSADYKNRVKRDHAEEMLLQFTSMPTIKELRQKIRNIRCTYNQDVVKLKKSMVTGSASNTVYKPKLAWFQFADSLKKK
;
A
#
# COMPACT_ATOMS: atom_id res chain seq x y z
N MET A 1 9.82 13.18 0.92
CA MET A 1 9.76 12.57 -0.42
C MET A 1 8.86 11.30 -0.44
N ALA A 2 9.07 10.28 0.40
CA ALA A 2 8.26 9.04 0.35
C ALA A 2 6.79 9.17 0.82
N THR A 3 6.49 10.13 1.69
CA THR A 3 5.15 10.33 2.28
C THR A 3 4.14 10.96 1.31
N PHE A 4 4.58 11.80 0.38
CA PHE A 4 3.70 12.45 -0.60
C PHE A 4 3.10 11.45 -1.58
N PHE A 5 3.94 10.57 -2.15
CA PHE A 5 3.48 9.50 -3.03
C PHE A 5 2.39 8.63 -2.39
N LEU A 6 2.61 8.23 -1.14
CA LEU A 6 1.67 7.37 -0.41
C LEU A 6 0.34 8.09 -0.12
N LYS A 7 0.38 9.38 0.23
CA LYS A 7 -0.82 10.20 0.41
C LYS A 7 -1.63 10.30 -0.88
N GLU A 8 -0.97 10.49 -2.01
CA GLU A 8 -1.65 10.59 -3.30
C GLU A 8 -2.19 9.22 -3.73
N TYR A 9 -1.38 8.16 -3.63
CA TYR A 9 -1.77 6.78 -3.95
C TYR A 9 -3.02 6.31 -3.18
N GLN A 10 -3.12 6.69 -1.91
CA GLN A 10 -4.25 6.32 -1.05
C GLN A 10 -5.60 6.85 -1.56
N LYS A 11 -5.62 7.99 -2.24
CA LYS A 11 -6.85 8.59 -2.82
C LYS A 11 -7.47 7.75 -3.93
N TYR A 12 -6.77 6.74 -4.42
CA TYR A 12 -7.22 5.87 -5.51
C TYR A 12 -7.44 4.42 -5.01
N PRO A 13 -8.56 4.12 -4.32
CA PRO A 13 -8.90 2.77 -3.87
C PRO A 13 -8.84 1.72 -4.98
N CYS A 14 -9.18 2.08 -6.22
CA CYS A 14 -9.10 1.21 -7.38
C CYS A 14 -7.69 0.61 -7.64
N LEU A 15 -6.63 1.21 -7.08
CA LEU A 15 -5.25 0.73 -7.23
C LEU A 15 -4.79 -0.25 -6.13
N TRP A 16 -5.44 -0.25 -4.97
CA TRP A 16 -4.96 -1.01 -3.79
C TRP A 16 -6.04 -1.77 -3.02
N ASP A 17 -7.28 -1.28 -3.02
CA ASP A 17 -8.37 -1.89 -2.28
C ASP A 17 -9.04 -2.98 -3.12
N LYS A 18 -8.83 -4.24 -2.76
CA LYS A 18 -9.44 -5.40 -3.43
C LYS A 18 -10.95 -5.49 -3.22
N CYS A 19 -11.48 -4.86 -2.18
CA CYS A 19 -12.90 -4.84 -1.87
C CYS A 19 -13.64 -3.74 -2.64
N SER A 20 -12.92 -2.76 -3.17
CA SER A 20 -13.49 -1.73 -4.03
C SER A 20 -14.06 -2.36 -5.30
N ALA A 21 -15.30 -2.01 -5.65
CA ALA A 21 -15.92 -2.39 -6.93
C ALA A 21 -15.07 -1.96 -8.14
N ASP A 22 -14.31 -0.87 -7.97
CA ASP A 22 -13.48 -0.30 -9.02
C ASP A 22 -12.10 -0.98 -9.15
N TYR A 23 -11.74 -1.90 -8.26
CA TYR A 23 -10.46 -2.61 -8.31
C TYR A 23 -10.26 -3.44 -9.57
N LYS A 24 -11.37 -3.97 -10.12
CA LYS A 24 -11.38 -4.73 -11.37
C LYS A 24 -11.69 -3.86 -12.59
N ASN A 25 -12.05 -2.59 -12.38
CA ASN A 25 -12.35 -1.66 -13.46
C ASN A 25 -11.06 -1.12 -14.07
N ARG A 26 -10.68 -1.68 -15.23
CA ARG A 26 -9.45 -1.31 -15.93
C ARG A 26 -9.40 0.18 -16.29
N VAL A 27 -10.52 0.75 -16.77
CA VAL A 27 -10.58 2.16 -17.17
C VAL A 27 -10.29 3.08 -15.99
N LYS A 28 -10.93 2.83 -14.85
CA LYS A 28 -10.69 3.62 -13.63
C LYS A 28 -9.27 3.47 -13.09
N ARG A 29 -8.66 2.29 -13.30
CA ARG A 29 -7.27 2.05 -12.89
C ARG A 29 -6.26 2.75 -13.78
N ASP A 30 -6.43 2.66 -15.08
CA ASP A 30 -5.55 3.34 -16.03
C ASP A 30 -5.62 4.86 -15.80
N HIS A 31 -6.82 5.42 -15.61
CA HIS A 31 -6.98 6.83 -15.27
C HIS A 31 -6.35 7.21 -13.92
N ALA A 32 -6.52 6.39 -12.88
CA ALA A 32 -5.89 6.63 -11.58
C ALA A 32 -4.35 6.55 -11.64
N GLU A 33 -3.80 5.65 -12.46
CA GLU A 33 -2.36 5.55 -12.70
C GLU A 33 -1.84 6.78 -13.44
N GLU A 34 -2.56 7.30 -14.45
CA GLU A 34 -2.22 8.55 -15.12
C GLU A 34 -2.22 9.75 -14.16
N MET A 35 -3.28 9.90 -13.36
CA MET A 35 -3.38 10.97 -12.37
C MET A 35 -2.23 10.87 -11.37
N LEU A 36 -1.97 9.68 -10.84
CA LEU A 36 -0.87 9.46 -9.90
C LEU A 36 0.49 9.71 -10.55
N LEU A 37 0.66 9.39 -11.83
CA LEU A 37 1.89 9.68 -12.57
C LEU A 37 2.15 11.19 -12.61
N GLN A 38 1.14 12.02 -12.87
CA GLN A 38 1.27 13.48 -12.91
C GLN A 38 1.77 14.08 -11.58
N PHE A 39 1.36 13.49 -10.45
CA PHE A 39 1.83 13.92 -9.14
C PHE A 39 3.21 13.37 -8.76
N THR A 40 3.82 12.57 -9.65
CA THR A 40 5.13 11.96 -9.41
C THR A 40 6.12 12.39 -10.46
N SER A 41 7.36 12.60 -10.07
CA SER A 41 8.45 12.83 -11.04
C SER A 41 8.89 11.53 -11.75
N MET A 42 7.99 10.57 -11.94
CA MET A 42 8.31 9.32 -12.62
C MET A 42 8.09 9.46 -14.13
N PRO A 43 9.05 9.06 -14.96
CA PRO A 43 8.97 9.21 -16.41
C PRO A 43 7.95 8.29 -17.09
N THR A 44 7.59 7.15 -16.49
CA THR A 44 6.68 6.20 -17.15
C THR A 44 5.70 5.52 -16.18
N ILE A 45 4.53 5.14 -16.71
CA ILE A 45 3.54 4.30 -16.01
C ILE A 45 4.17 2.97 -15.55
N LYS A 46 5.13 2.42 -16.31
CA LYS A 46 5.82 1.17 -15.96
C LYS A 46 6.57 1.31 -14.63
N GLU A 47 7.30 2.41 -14.43
CA GLU A 47 8.00 2.68 -13.17
C GLU A 47 7.04 2.93 -12.01
N LEU A 48 5.95 3.66 -12.27
CA LEU A 48 4.88 3.85 -11.30
C LEU A 48 4.31 2.51 -10.82
N ARG A 49 3.96 1.62 -11.76
CA ARG A 49 3.47 0.27 -11.45
C ARG A 49 4.50 -0.54 -10.67
N GLN A 50 5.77 -0.44 -11.01
CA GLN A 50 6.84 -1.12 -10.27
C GLN A 50 6.96 -0.58 -8.84
N LYS A 51 6.85 0.74 -8.64
CA LYS A 51 6.85 1.36 -7.32
C LYS A 51 5.67 0.92 -6.47
N ILE A 52 4.47 0.92 -7.05
CA ILE A 52 3.25 0.38 -6.42
C ILE A 52 3.45 -1.08 -5.99
N ARG A 53 4.02 -1.90 -6.89
CA ARG A 53 4.31 -3.31 -6.61
C ARG A 53 5.30 -3.46 -5.46
N ASN A 54 6.39 -2.69 -5.46
CA ASN A 54 7.39 -2.71 -4.38
C ASN A 54 6.76 -2.36 -3.03
N ILE A 55 5.94 -1.29 -2.98
CA ILE A 55 5.23 -0.88 -1.76
C ILE A 55 4.33 -2.01 -1.24
N ARG A 56 3.56 -2.65 -2.13
CA ARG A 56 2.70 -3.80 -1.78
C ARG A 56 3.49 -5.01 -1.30
N CYS A 57 4.62 -5.31 -1.93
CA CYS A 57 5.50 -6.40 -1.51
C CYS A 57 6.05 -6.15 -0.11
N THR A 58 6.60 -4.96 0.15
CA THR A 58 7.10 -4.56 1.46
C THR A 58 6.01 -4.64 2.53
N TYR A 59 4.80 -4.17 2.22
CA TYR A 59 3.65 -4.28 3.14
C TYR A 59 3.28 -5.71 3.47
N ASN A 60 3.14 -6.57 2.46
CA ASN A 60 2.76 -7.96 2.68
C ASN A 60 3.82 -8.67 3.51
N GLN A 61 5.11 -8.38 3.29
CA GLN A 61 6.19 -8.90 4.12
C GLN A 61 6.05 -8.43 5.58
N ASP A 62 5.74 -7.15 5.81
CA ASP A 62 5.55 -6.61 7.15
C ASP A 62 4.29 -7.17 7.84
N VAL A 63 3.17 -7.35 7.11
CA VAL A 63 1.96 -8.05 7.60
C VAL A 63 2.30 -9.49 7.99
N VAL A 64 3.07 -10.21 7.18
CA VAL A 64 3.46 -11.59 7.49
C VAL A 64 4.35 -11.64 8.73
N LYS A 65 5.30 -10.72 8.88
CA LYS A 65 6.14 -10.61 10.10
C LYS A 65 5.29 -10.32 11.34
N LEU A 66 4.32 -9.40 11.22
CA LEU A 66 3.35 -9.11 12.27
C LEU A 66 2.57 -10.36 12.71
N LYS A 67 1.96 -11.05 11.74
CA LYS A 67 1.20 -12.28 12.01
C LYS A 67 2.07 -13.36 12.65
N LYS A 68 3.30 -13.55 12.15
CA LYS A 68 4.26 -14.48 12.75
C LYS A 68 4.59 -14.10 14.19
N SER A 69 4.82 -12.82 14.49
CA SER A 69 5.09 -12.34 15.84
C SER A 69 3.93 -12.54 16.82
N MET A 70 2.68 -12.62 16.31
CA MET A 70 1.50 -12.91 17.13
C MET A 70 1.26 -14.41 17.36
N VAL A 71 1.70 -15.27 16.42
CA VAL A 71 1.48 -16.73 16.47
C VAL A 71 2.58 -17.44 17.26
N THR A 72 3.80 -16.90 17.29
CA THR A 72 4.87 -17.44 18.14
C THR A 72 4.65 -17.01 19.59
N GLY A 73 3.97 -17.85 20.36
CA GLY A 73 3.81 -17.71 21.82
C GLY A 73 5.13 -17.86 22.56
N SER A 74 6.05 -16.93 22.38
CA SER A 74 7.36 -16.91 23.04
C SER A 74 7.63 -15.53 23.58
N ALA A 75 7.77 -15.49 24.89
CA ALA A 75 8.09 -14.35 25.75
C ALA A 75 9.15 -13.42 25.15
N SER A 76 8.72 -12.41 24.38
CA SER A 76 9.41 -11.14 24.28
C SER A 76 8.40 -10.07 23.87
N ASN A 77 8.33 -9.02 24.68
CA ASN A 77 7.32 -7.97 24.69
C ASN A 77 7.47 -6.97 23.52
N THR A 78 7.90 -7.44 22.36
CA THR A 78 8.26 -6.62 21.19
C THR A 78 7.33 -6.95 20.02
N VAL A 79 6.07 -6.56 20.17
CA VAL A 79 5.13 -6.45 19.04
C VAL A 79 5.84 -5.67 17.94
N TYR A 80 6.13 -6.33 16.81
CA TYR A 80 6.80 -5.70 15.68
C TYR A 80 5.92 -4.56 15.18
N LYS A 81 6.25 -3.31 15.51
CA LYS A 81 5.54 -2.16 14.95
C LYS A 81 6.13 -1.91 13.56
N PRO A 82 5.37 -2.12 12.47
CA PRO A 82 5.86 -1.75 11.15
C PRO A 82 6.21 -0.26 11.17
N LYS A 83 7.48 0.05 10.86
CA LYS A 83 8.04 1.41 10.89
C LYS A 83 7.42 2.34 9.84
N LEU A 84 6.62 1.79 8.94
CA LEU A 84 5.98 2.53 7.87
C LEU A 84 4.71 3.19 8.43
N ALA A 85 4.74 4.52 8.56
CA ALA A 85 3.59 5.34 8.98
C ALA A 85 2.32 5.07 8.15
N TRP A 86 2.47 4.55 6.93
CA TRP A 86 1.36 4.16 6.08
C TRP A 86 0.77 2.78 6.43
N PHE A 87 1.47 1.90 7.13
CA PHE A 87 0.92 0.60 7.54
C PHE A 87 -0.26 0.78 8.48
N GLN A 88 -0.11 1.65 9.49
CA GLN A 88 -1.20 2.01 10.40
C GLN A 88 -2.36 2.67 9.62
N PHE A 89 -2.04 3.43 8.58
CA PHE A 89 -3.01 4.06 7.72
C PHE A 89 -3.76 3.05 6.82
N ALA A 90 -3.05 2.10 6.19
CA ALA A 90 -3.67 1.05 5.38
C ALA A 90 -4.46 0.04 6.22
N ASP A 91 -4.02 -0.21 7.46
CA ASP A 91 -4.76 -1.03 8.42
C ASP A 91 -6.05 -0.34 8.89
N SER A 92 -6.04 0.98 9.08
CA SER A 92 -7.25 1.74 9.43
C SER A 92 -8.28 1.76 8.30
N LEU A 93 -7.86 1.71 7.03
CA LEU A 93 -8.76 1.62 5.88
C LEU A 93 -9.54 0.31 5.81
N LYS A 94 -9.02 -0.79 6.40
CA LYS A 94 -9.71 -2.09 6.45
C LYS A 94 -10.70 -2.22 7.61
N LYS A 95 -10.73 -1.26 8.55
CA LYS A 95 -11.61 -1.29 9.73
C LYS A 95 -12.91 -0.50 9.56
N LYS A 96 -13.28 -0.09 8.35
CA LYS A 96 -14.58 0.50 8.05
C LYS A 96 -15.52 -0.50 7.40
#